data_AF-A0A958DKS4-F1
#
_entry.id   AF-A0A958DKS4-F1
#
_cell.length_a   1.000
_cell.length_b   1.000
_cell.length_c   1.000
_cell.angle_alpha   90.00
_cell.angle_beta   90.00
_cell.angle_gamma   90.00
#
_symmetry.space_group_name_H-M   'P 1'
#
loop_
_entity.id
_entity.type
_entity.pdbx_description
1 polymer ?
#
loop_
_entity_poly.entity_id
_entity_poly.type
_entity_poly.pdbx_seq_one_letter_code
_entity_poly.pdbx_strand_id
1 'polypeptide(L)' 'GVEVFSQGQGIYEDQKALARILNLPLDDVTVRLVPNGGGFGGKEDLSVQGHAALHALLLQQPVKIR' A
#
# COMPACT_ATOMS: atom_id res chain seq x y z
N GLY A 1 -10.89 -4.87 5.88
CA GLY A 1 -9.57 -4.70 5.25
C GLY A 1 -9.29 -3.29 4.75
N VAL A 2 -8.20 -3.14 3.99
CA VAL A 2 -7.77 -1.91 3.30
C VAL A 2 -7.50 -2.18 1.81
N GLU A 3 -7.79 -1.19 0.96
CA GLU A 3 -7.42 -1.21 -0.46
C GLU A 3 -6.45 -0.05 -0.73
N VAL A 4 -5.29 -0.37 -1.30
CA VAL A 4 -4.19 0.59 -1.50
C VAL A 4 -3.86 0.70 -2.98
N PHE A 5 -3.98 1.91 -3.53
CA PHE A 5 -3.56 2.24 -4.88
C PHE A 5 -2.11 2.71 -4.84
N SER A 6 -1.20 1.93 -5.42
CA SER A 6 0.24 2.13 -5.31
C SER A 6 0.90 2.20 -6.69
N GLN A 7 1.94 3.03 -6.80
CA GLN A 7 2.87 3.03 -7.93
C GLN A 7 4.09 2.12 -7.71
N GLY A 8 4.12 1.37 -6.60
CA GLY A 8 5.18 0.43 -6.24
C GLY A 8 5.36 -0.68 -7.26
N GLN A 9 6.59 -1.16 -7.43
CA GLN A 9 6.96 -2.18 -8.41
C GLN A 9 6.79 -3.62 -7.89
N GLY A 10 6.51 -3.81 -6.60
CA GLY A 10 6.28 -5.10 -5.95
C GLY A 10 4.97 -5.16 -5.16
N ILE A 11 3.83 -5.29 -5.85
CA ILE A 11 2.51 -5.23 -5.19
C ILE A 11 2.24 -6.38 -4.22
N TYR A 12 2.81 -7.57 -4.46
CA TYR A 12 2.62 -8.73 -3.58
C TYR A 12 3.45 -8.59 -2.30
N GLU A 13 4.63 -8.01 -2.43
CA GLU A 13 5.55 -7.69 -1.34
C GLU A 13 4.96 -6.56 -0.49
N ASP A 14 4.45 -5.50 -1.13
CA ASP A 14 3.68 -4.43 -0.50
C ASP A 14 2.49 -5.00 0.28
N GLN A 15 1.69 -5.88 -0.33
CA GLN A 15 0.52 -6.50 0.32
C GLN A 15 0.92 -7.25 1.58
N LYS A 16 1.94 -8.11 1.51
CA LYS A 16 2.45 -8.88 2.66
C LYS A 16 3.00 -7.95 3.74
N ALA A 17 3.71 -6.89 3.36
CA ALA A 17 4.29 -5.95 4.31
C ALA A 17 3.20 -5.12 5.01
N LEU A 18 2.20 -4.65 4.28
CA LEU A 18 1.03 -3.94 4.82
C LEU A 18 0.21 -4.82 5.76
N ALA A 19 -0.05 -6.09 5.40
CA ALA A 19 -0.74 -7.03 6.28
C ALA A 19 -0.02 -7.18 7.63
N ARG A 20 1.32 -7.28 7.62
CA ARG A 20 2.14 -7.32 8.85
C ARG A 20 2.07 -6.01 9.64
N ILE A 21 2.21 -4.86 8.98
CA ILE A 21 2.20 -3.53 9.64
C ILE A 21 0.85 -3.27 10.31
N LEU A 22 -0.24 -3.61 9.64
CA LEU A 22 -1.60 -3.33 10.10
C LEU A 22 -2.18 -4.42 10.99
N ASN A 23 -1.44 -5.52 11.19
CA ASN A 23 -1.91 -6.71 11.90
C ASN A 23 -3.25 -7.23 11.34
N LEU A 24 -3.33 -7.35 10.02
CA LEU A 24 -4.51 -7.84 9.29
C LEU A 24 -4.19 -9.17 8.60
N PRO A 25 -5.20 -10.05 8.40
CA PRO A 25 -5.10 -11.15 7.46
C PRO A 25 -4.73 -10.65 6.05
N LEU A 26 -4.01 -11.47 5.28
CA LEU A 26 -3.58 -11.09 3.92
C LEU A 26 -4.77 -10.80 3.00
N ASP A 27 -5.86 -11.57 3.15
CA ASP A 27 -7.09 -11.43 2.37
C ASP A 27 -7.84 -10.12 2.68
N ASP A 28 -7.50 -9.47 3.79
CA ASP A 28 -8.02 -8.17 4.19
C ASP A 28 -7.17 -7.01 3.64
N VAL A 29 -6.13 -7.27 2.83
CA VAL A 29 -5.28 -6.25 2.24
C VAL A 29 -5.25 -6.41 0.74
N THR A 30 -5.72 -5.41 0.01
CA THR A 30 -5.63 -5.37 -1.46
C THR A 30 -4.67 -4.26 -1.89
N VAL A 31 -3.71 -4.58 -2.76
CA VAL A 31 -2.81 -3.59 -3.38
C VAL A 31 -3.05 -3.58 -4.88
N ARG A 32 -3.38 -2.43 -5.44
CA ARG A 32 -3.55 -2.22 -6.88
C ARG A 32 -2.43 -1.38 -7.44
N LEU A 33 -1.76 -1.90 -8.46
CA LEU A 33 -0.83 -1.12 -9.26
C LEU A 33 -1.61 -0.08 -10.08
N VAL A 34 -1.27 1.19 -9.93
CA VAL A 34 -1.74 2.27 -10.80
C VAL A 34 -0.61 2.73 -11.72
N PRO A 35 -0.93 3.36 -12.88
CA PRO A 35 0.10 3.86 -13.80
C PRO A 35 1.14 4.71 -13.08
N ASN A 36 2.42 4.39 -13.32
CA ASN A 36 3.55 5.09 -12.74
C ASN A 36 4.43 5.69 -13.83
N GLY A 37 5.13 6.78 -13.49
CA GLY A 37 6.08 7.46 -14.38
C GLY A 37 7.47 6.84 -14.38
N GLY A 38 7.58 5.52 -14.21
CA GLY A 38 8.84 4.82 -13.99
C GLY A 38 9.28 4.78 -12.52
N GLY A 39 10.23 3.86 -12.26
CA GLY A 39 10.81 3.61 -10.94
C GLY A 39 12.27 3.18 -11.00
N PHE A 40 12.67 2.42 -12.02
CA PHE A 40 14.05 1.96 -12.24
C PHE A 40 14.67 1.29 -10.99
N GLY A 41 13.86 0.53 -10.25
CA GLY A 41 14.23 -0.12 -8.98
C GLY A 41 13.95 0.75 -7.74
N GLY A 42 13.81 2.07 -7.90
CA GLY A 42 13.57 3.00 -6.79
C GLY A 42 12.17 2.95 -6.16
N LYS A 43 11.30 2.02 -6.60
CA LYS A 43 9.94 1.82 -6.07
C LYS A 43 9.67 0.35 -5.71
N GLU A 44 10.72 -0.42 -5.45
CA GLU A 44 10.61 -1.83 -5.02
C GLU A 44 10.19 -1.95 -3.55
N ASP A 45 10.65 -1.01 -2.71
CA ASP A 45 10.31 -0.95 -1.30
C ASP A 45 9.07 -0.11 -1.02
N LEU A 46 8.48 -0.32 0.17
CA LEU A 46 7.43 0.53 0.70
C LEU A 46 7.94 1.97 0.87
N SER A 47 7.13 2.93 0.40
CA SER A 47 7.32 4.36 0.62
C SER A 47 6.17 4.92 1.47
N VAL A 48 5.08 5.36 0.83
CA VAL A 48 3.93 6.01 1.46
C VAL A 48 2.74 5.07 1.68
N GLN A 49 2.78 3.86 1.12
CA GLN A 49 1.67 2.89 1.17
C GLN A 49 1.27 2.57 2.62
N GLY A 50 2.25 2.35 3.52
CA GLY A 50 1.99 2.04 4.94
C GLY A 50 1.31 3.20 5.68
N HIS A 51 1.79 4.42 5.45
CA HIS A 51 1.19 5.63 6.02
C HIS A 51 -0.26 5.81 5.55
N ALA A 52 -0.50 5.70 4.24
CA ALA A 52 -1.83 5.83 3.65
C ALA A 52 -2.79 4.79 4.21
N ALA A 53 -2.37 3.51 4.26
CA ALA A 53 -3.21 2.42 4.72
C ALA A 53 -3.57 2.52 6.21
N LEU A 54 -2.60 2.88 7.07
CA LEU A 54 -2.85 3.08 8.50
C LEU A 54 -3.83 4.23 8.75
N HIS A 55 -3.65 5.36 8.06
CA HIS A 55 -4.55 6.50 8.21
C HIS A 55 -5.96 6.17 7.71
N ALA A 56 -6.08 5.48 6.57
CA ALA A 56 -7.37 5.07 6.04
C ALA A 56 -8.11 4.14 7.01
N LEU A 57 -7.38 3.20 7.63
CA LEU A 57 -7.94 2.28 8.62
C LEU A 57 -8.38 3.00 9.90
N LEU A 58 -7.63 3.97 10.40
CA LEU A 58 -7.99 4.70 11.63
C LEU A 58 -9.11 5.72 11.41
N LEU A 59 -9.07 6.44 10.29
CA LEU A 59 -10.03 7.51 9.99
C LEU A 59 -11.32 7.00 9.35
N GLN A 60 -11.32 5.76 8.84
CA GLN A 60 -12.44 5.20 8.07
C GLN A 60 -12.79 6.08 6.86
N GLN A 61 -11.76 6.66 6.23
CA GLN A 61 -11.89 7.57 5.09
C GLN A 61 -10.77 7.31 4.06
N PRO A 62 -11.00 7.61 2.77
CA PRO A 62 -9.93 7.56 1.76
C PRO A 62 -8.81 8.55 2.08
N VAL A 63 -7.56 8.10 2.01
CA VAL A 63 -6.37 8.91 2.28
C VAL A 63 -5.45 8.94 1.06
N LYS A 64 -4.99 10.14 0.70
CA LYS A 64 -3.96 10.36 -0.31
C LYS A 64 -2.76 11.05 0.33
N ILE A 65 -1.62 10.38 0.33
CA ILE A 65 -0.33 10.97 0.71
C ILE A 65 0.25 11.68 -0.53
N ARG A 66 0.77 12.89 -0.35
CA ARG A 66 1.39 13.71 -1.40
C ARG A 66 2.90 13.68 -1.30
#